data_AF-A0A2S9G558-F1
#
_entry.id   AF-A0A2S9G558-F1
#
_cell.length_a   1.000
_cell.length_b   1.000
_cell.length_c   1.000
_cell.angle_alpha   90.00
_cell.angle_beta   90.00
_cell.angle_gamma   90.00
#
_symmetry.space_group_name_H-M   'P 1'
#
loop_
_entity.id
_entity.type
_entity.pdbx_description
1 polymer ?
#
loop_
_entity_poly.entity_id
_entity_poly.type
_entity_poly.pdbx_seq_one_letter_code
_entity_poly.pdbx_strand_id
1 'polypeptide(L)'
;LVDLAQSISRGAFGWLLGLMARTPLSGTAIHNVVISNVAGPTGTLYSAGAEVTALYPLGPIFHGSGLNITVMSLADRLNVGIISC
;
A
#
# COMPACT_ATOMS: atom_id res chain seq x y z
N LEU A 1 -28.57 8.10 21.93
CA LEU A 1 -28.09 8.46 20.57
C LEU A 1 -26.82 7.68 20.19
N VAL A 2 -25.82 7.58 21.08
CA VAL A 2 -24.58 6.79 20.86
C VAL A 2 -24.85 5.29 20.60
N ASP A 3 -25.78 4.68 21.33
CA ASP A 3 -26.11 3.25 21.20
C ASP A 3 -26.76 2.87 19.84
N LEU A 4 -27.62 3.75 19.31
CA LEU A 4 -28.29 3.52 18.04
C LEU A 4 -27.30 3.62 16.88
N ALA A 5 -26.38 4.60 16.92
CA ALA A 5 -25.32 4.74 15.92
C ALA A 5 -24.36 3.53 15.92
N GLN A 6 -24.06 2.96 17.10
CA GLN A 6 -23.20 1.79 17.26
C GLN A 6 -23.90 0.46 16.88
N SER A 7 -25.21 0.37 17.07
CA SER A 7 -26.04 -0.75 16.64
C SER A 7 -26.27 -0.75 15.13
N ILE A 8 -26.61 0.42 14.57
CA ILE A 8 -26.74 0.63 13.12
C ILE A 8 -25.40 0.37 12.44
N SER A 9 -24.27 0.78 13.03
CA SER A 9 -22.96 0.50 12.43
C SER A 9 -22.66 -1.00 12.35
N ARG A 10 -22.97 -1.80 13.38
CA ARG A 10 -22.76 -3.27 13.34
C ARG A 10 -23.72 -3.97 12.39
N GLY A 11 -25.01 -3.62 12.42
CA GLY A 11 -26.03 -4.22 11.56
C GLY A 11 -25.87 -3.83 10.09
N ALA A 12 -25.62 -2.55 9.81
CA ALA A 12 -25.39 -2.04 8.46
C ALA A 12 -24.06 -2.52 7.88
N PHE A 13 -23.00 -2.64 8.70
CA PHE A 13 -21.73 -3.21 8.27
C PHE A 13 -21.89 -4.69 7.91
N GLY A 14 -22.62 -5.47 8.71
CA GLY A 14 -22.93 -6.87 8.39
C GLY A 14 -23.75 -7.01 7.10
N TRP A 15 -24.74 -6.13 6.89
CA TRP A 15 -25.51 -6.09 5.65
C TRP A 15 -24.67 -5.70 4.44
N LEU A 16 -23.81 -4.69 4.58
CA LEU A 16 -22.90 -4.22 3.54
C LEU A 16 -21.90 -5.31 3.13
N LEU A 17 -21.28 -5.97 4.12
CA LEU A 17 -20.39 -7.11 3.88
C LEU A 17 -21.12 -8.28 3.24
N GLY A 18 -22.35 -8.58 3.69
CA GLY A 18 -23.20 -9.61 3.10
C GLY A 18 -23.58 -9.31 1.64
N LEU A 19 -23.80 -8.04 1.30
CA LEU A 19 -24.05 -7.60 -0.06
C LEU A 19 -22.77 -7.71 -0.92
N MET A 20 -21.62 -7.27 -0.40
CA MET A 20 -20.33 -7.41 -1.06
C MET A 20 -19.96 -8.87 -1.32
N ALA A 21 -20.21 -9.77 -0.37
CA ALA A 21 -19.94 -11.20 -0.50
C ALA A 21 -20.80 -11.88 -1.59
N ARG A 22 -21.96 -11.29 -1.94
CA ARG A 22 -22.83 -11.74 -3.03
C ARG A 22 -22.43 -11.17 -4.40
N THR A 23 -21.44 -10.29 -4.45
CA THR A 23 -20.92 -9.73 -5.71
C THR A 23 -19.63 -10.45 -6.13
N PRO A 24 -19.34 -10.55 -7.45
CA PRO A 24 -18.09 -11.15 -7.96
C PRO A 24 -16.82 -10.37 -7.57
N LEU A 25 -16.98 -9.21 -6.91
CA LEU A 25 -15.91 -8.40 -6.33
C LEU A 25 -15.12 -9.14 -5.24
N SER A 26 -15.67 -10.21 -4.67
CA SER A 26 -14.96 -11.01 -3.66
C SER A 26 -13.76 -11.80 -4.23
N GLY A 27 -13.71 -12.05 -5.55
CA GLY A 27 -12.64 -12.82 -6.20
C GLY A 27 -11.87 -12.06 -7.29
N THR A 28 -12.28 -10.84 -7.61
CA THR A 28 -11.61 -10.01 -8.61
C THR A 28 -10.55 -9.15 -7.94
N ALA A 29 -9.37 -9.09 -8.56
CA ALA A 29 -8.32 -8.17 -8.16
C ALA A 29 -8.85 -6.73 -8.24
N ILE A 30 -9.01 -6.08 -7.08
CA ILE A 30 -9.52 -4.71 -6.99
C ILE A 30 -8.51 -3.72 -7.62
N HIS A 31 -7.23 -4.12 -7.70
CA HIS A 31 -6.13 -3.33 -8.24
C HIS A 31 -5.11 -4.24 -8.92
N ASN A 32 -4.62 -3.84 -10.10
CA ASN A 32 -3.62 -4.61 -10.89
C ASN A 32 -2.17 -4.25 -10.52
N VAL A 33 -1.96 -3.00 -10.07
CA VAL A 33 -0.65 -2.44 -9.73
C VAL A 33 -0.79 -1.59 -8.48
N VAL A 34 0.14 -1.75 -7.55
CA VAL A 34 0.30 -0.83 -6.41
C VAL A 34 1.40 0.16 -6.75
N ILE A 35 1.10 1.46 -6.62
CA ILE A 35 2.09 2.54 -6.74
C ILE A 35 2.13 3.27 -5.42
N SER A 36 3.32 3.36 -4.82
CA SER A 36 3.55 4.04 -3.54
C SER A 36 4.66 5.07 -3.67
N ASN A 37 4.46 6.24 -3.05
CA ASN A 37 5.44 7.31 -3.00
C ASN A 37 5.74 7.66 -1.55
N VAL A 38 6.98 7.47 -1.14
CA VAL A 38 7.46 7.72 0.23
C VAL A 38 8.51 8.82 0.18
N ALA A 39 8.30 9.91 0.91
CA ALA A 39 9.33 10.91 1.09
C ALA A 39 10.45 10.30 1.95
N GLY A 40 11.63 10.13 1.38
CA GLY A 40 12.80 9.67 2.13
C GLY A 40 13.69 10.82 2.60
N PRO A 41 14.80 10.51 3.28
CA PRO A 41 15.62 11.51 3.96
C PRO A 41 16.26 12.52 3.00
N THR A 42 16.28 13.79 3.38
CA THR A 42 16.87 14.90 2.59
C THR A 42 18.40 15.01 2.75
N GLY A 43 18.98 14.42 3.79
CA GLY A 43 20.42 14.40 4.00
C GLY A 43 21.08 13.15 3.39
N THR A 44 22.39 13.25 3.13
CA THR A 44 23.21 12.10 2.76
C THR A 44 23.23 11.08 3.89
N LEU A 45 22.85 9.84 3.57
CA LEU A 45 22.93 8.73 4.53
C LEU A 45 24.26 8.01 4.39
N TYR A 46 24.78 7.52 5.50
CA TYR A 46 25.97 6.68 5.53
C TYR A 46 25.63 5.35 6.22
N SER A 47 26.13 4.25 5.66
CA SER A 47 26.04 2.92 6.22
C SER A 47 27.46 2.38 6.43
N ALA A 48 27.82 2.07 7.68
CA ALA A 48 29.16 1.61 8.06
C ALA A 48 30.31 2.52 7.54
N GLY A 49 30.07 3.83 7.45
CA GLY A 49 31.03 4.81 6.93
C GLY A 49 31.05 4.97 5.41
N ALA A 50 30.31 4.15 4.66
CA ALA A 50 30.12 4.31 3.22
C ALA A 50 28.86 5.14 2.92
N GLU A 51 28.93 6.03 1.93
CA GLU A 51 27.76 6.81 1.48
C GLU A 51 26.72 5.90 0.82
N VAL A 52 25.47 6.05 1.24
CA VAL A 52 24.33 5.40 0.60
C VAL A 52 23.91 6.26 -0.59
N THR A 53 24.22 5.79 -1.79
CA THR A 53 23.95 6.53 -3.04
C THR A 53 22.51 6.40 -3.53
N ALA A 54 21.83 5.31 -3.16
CA ALA A 54 20.45 5.04 -3.55
C ALA A 54 19.75 4.13 -2.54
N LEU A 55 18.43 4.27 -2.43
CA LEU A 55 17.56 3.39 -1.65
C LEU A 55 16.42 2.88 -2.53
N TYR A 56 16.36 1.56 -2.73
CA TYR A 56 15.31 0.92 -3.54
C TYR A 56 14.32 0.20 -2.62
N PRO A 57 13.13 0.78 -2.39
CA PRO A 57 12.12 0.17 -1.55
C PRO A 57 11.48 -1.05 -2.23
N LEU A 58 11.22 -2.09 -1.45
CA LEU A 58 10.56 -3.32 -1.90
C LEU A 58 9.23 -3.44 -1.16
N GLY A 59 8.14 -3.11 -1.84
CA GLY A 59 6.80 -3.24 -1.29
C GLY A 59 6.28 -4.69 -1.35
N PRO A 60 5.30 -5.05 -0.51
CA PRO A 60 4.66 -6.37 -0.53
C PRO A 60 3.89 -6.62 -1.83
N ILE A 61 3.88 -7.87 -2.30
CA ILE A 61 3.05 -8.33 -3.42
C ILE A 61 1.78 -8.94 -2.82
N PHE A 62 0.61 -8.40 -3.19
CA PHE A 62 -0.68 -8.89 -2.71
C PHE A 62 -1.39 -9.73 -3.78
N HIS A 63 -2.25 -10.65 -3.34
CA HIS A 63 -3.13 -11.40 -4.23
C HIS A 63 -4.01 -10.41 -5.00
N GLY A 64 -3.84 -10.39 -6.32
CA GLY A 64 -4.52 -9.47 -7.23
C GLY A 64 -3.61 -8.41 -7.88
N SER A 65 -2.47 -8.08 -7.28
CA SER A 65 -1.51 -7.11 -7.84
C SER A 65 -0.17 -7.77 -8.11
N GLY A 66 0.04 -8.21 -9.36
CA GLY A 66 1.28 -8.89 -9.79
C GLY A 66 2.49 -7.96 -9.95
N LEU A 67 2.28 -6.65 -9.82
CA LEU A 67 3.32 -5.63 -9.91
C LEU A 67 3.19 -4.62 -8.78
N ASN A 68 4.31 -4.28 -8.14
CA ASN A 68 4.39 -3.20 -7.17
C ASN A 68 5.53 -2.25 -7.55
N ILE A 69 5.22 -0.97 -7.57
CA ILE A 69 6.14 0.13 -7.84
C ILE A 69 6.19 1.00 -6.58
N THR A 70 7.37 1.09 -5.96
CA THR A 70 7.58 1.96 -4.80
C THR A 70 8.66 2.97 -5.11
N VAL A 71 8.34 4.23 -4.88
CA VAL A 71 9.22 5.37 -5.13
C VAL A 71 9.64 5.95 -3.79
N MET A 72 10.93 6.21 -3.62
CA MET A 72 11.46 6.90 -2.46
C MET A 72 12.58 7.87 -2.80
N SER A 73 12.52 9.08 -2.24
CA SER A 73 13.58 10.07 -2.40
C SER A 73 14.77 9.79 -1.46
N LEU A 74 15.97 10.13 -1.89
CA LEU A 74 17.16 10.19 -1.05
C LEU A 74 17.99 11.41 -1.49
N ALA A 75 18.17 12.35 -0.57
CA ALA A 75 18.70 13.68 -0.89
C ALA A 75 17.93 14.29 -2.07
N ASP A 76 18.64 14.66 -3.14
CA ASP A 76 18.05 15.26 -4.35
C ASP A 76 17.71 14.25 -5.45
N ARG A 77 17.69 12.94 -5.13
CA ARG A 77 17.44 11.87 -6.09
C ARG A 77 16.16 11.10 -5.77
N LEU A 78 15.37 10.81 -6.80
CA LEU A 78 14.19 9.95 -6.70
C LEU A 78 14.57 8.53 -7.14
N ASN A 79 14.44 7.56 -6.24
CA ASN A 79 14.73 6.16 -6.51
C ASN A 79 13.42 5.38 -6.73
N VAL A 80 13.41 4.47 -7.70
CA VAL A 80 12.23 3.69 -8.08
C VAL A 80 12.54 2.21 -7.93
N GLY A 81 11.82 1.52 -7.04
CA GLY A 81 11.82 0.07 -6.89
C GLY A 81 10.64 -0.54 -7.63
N ILE A 82 10.89 -1.60 -8.40
CA ILE A 82 9.87 -2.34 -9.15
C ILE A 82 10.02 -3.81 -8.81
N ILE A 83 8.94 -4.45 -8.38
CA ILE A 83 8.92 -5.87 -8.05
C ILE A 83 7.67 -6.55 -8.63
N SER A 84 7.86 -7.75 -9.18
CA SER A 84 6.80 -8.56 -9.79
C SER A 84 6.93 -10.03 -9.39
N CYS A 85 5.82 -10.77 -9.42
CA CYS A 85 5.76 -12.22 -9.18
C CYS A 85 5.59 -13.02 -10.48
#